data_AF-A0A7J9VJ85-F1
#
_entry.id   AF-A0A7J9VJ85-F1
#
_cell.length_a   1.000
_cell.length_b   1.000
_cell.length_c   1.000
_cell.angle_alpha   90.00
_cell.angle_beta   90.00
_cell.angle_gamma   90.00
#
_symmetry.space_group_name_H-M   'P 1'
#
loop_
_entity.id
_entity.type
_entity.pdbx_description
1 polymer ?
#
loop_
_entity_poly.entity_id
_entity_poly.type
_entity_poly.pdbx_seq_one_letter_code
_entity_poly.pdbx_strand_id
1 'polypeptide(L)'
;QIKPALPLQAGPHQTGTPTDVITAKCAPHLRRGKPERRTTLINLDDYEIVRTFGAEYRGLVQYYLLAHDVARLNRLCWVAETSMLKTLAAKHNSTVSKMAARYRAKITTPHGIRTCFEASLHREGRTALVARFGGIPLKRQKGAILDDRVQAQVTYPRRELVTRLLKGRCELCQRAHDEVQVHQVRKLVELAAPGPDRPEWMVLMVRKRRKTLVVCTACHQYIHHGQHATPLTA
;
A
#
# COMPACT_ATOMS: atom_id res chain seq x y z
N GLN A 1 -6.21 -43.30 -18.62
CA GLN A 1 -5.21 -42.65 -19.51
C GLN A 1 -5.03 -41.22 -19.05
N ILE A 2 -3.92 -40.96 -18.37
CA ILE A 2 -3.62 -39.67 -17.72
C ILE A 2 -2.93 -38.80 -18.78
N LYS A 3 -3.55 -37.68 -19.17
CA LYS A 3 -2.93 -36.67 -20.03
C LYS A 3 -1.68 -36.12 -19.34
N PRO A 4 -0.51 -36.08 -20.00
CA PRO A 4 0.67 -35.46 -19.40
C PRO A 4 0.45 -33.95 -19.32
N ALA A 5 0.77 -33.39 -18.15
CA ALA A 5 0.77 -31.96 -17.91
C ALA A 5 1.79 -31.28 -18.81
N LEU A 6 1.34 -30.26 -19.53
CA LEU A 6 2.16 -29.33 -20.29
C LEU A 6 3.17 -28.68 -19.32
N PRO A 7 4.48 -28.61 -19.63
CA PRO A 7 5.45 -28.02 -18.73
C PRO A 7 5.14 -26.52 -18.55
N LEU A 8 5.07 -26.11 -17.28
CA LEU A 8 5.05 -24.71 -16.86
C LEU A 8 6.20 -23.99 -17.58
N GLN A 9 5.87 -23.07 -18.49
CA GLN A 9 6.85 -22.19 -19.09
C GLN A 9 7.46 -21.33 -17.97
N ALA A 10 8.71 -21.64 -17.62
CA ALA A 10 9.55 -20.80 -16.81
C ALA A 10 9.70 -19.45 -17.53
N GLY A 11 9.15 -18.38 -16.95
CA GLY A 11 9.40 -17.02 -17.41
C GLY A 11 10.89 -16.71 -17.37
N PRO A 12 11.40 -15.81 -18.23
CA PRO A 12 12.83 -15.63 -18.40
C PRO A 12 13.45 -15.17 -17.09
N HIS A 13 14.34 -16.02 -16.54
CA HIS A 13 15.33 -15.59 -15.56
C HIS A 13 16.16 -14.49 -16.23
N GLN A 14 15.86 -13.24 -15.91
CA GLN A 14 16.58 -12.10 -16.47
C GLN A 14 17.99 -12.06 -15.89
N THR A 15 18.94 -12.76 -16.53
CA THR A 15 20.38 -12.53 -16.45
C THR A 15 20.74 -11.24 -17.21
N GLY A 16 20.04 -10.16 -16.92
CA GLY A 16 20.37 -8.82 -17.40
C GLY A 16 21.47 -8.21 -16.55
N THR A 17 22.24 -7.27 -17.11
CA THR A 17 23.18 -6.49 -16.31
C THR A 17 22.43 -5.74 -15.19
N PRO A 18 23.08 -5.35 -14.07
CA PRO A 18 22.42 -4.61 -13.00
C PRO A 18 21.62 -3.39 -13.49
N THR A 19 22.05 -2.77 -14.58
CA THR A 19 21.38 -1.65 -15.24
C THR A 19 20.02 -2.03 -15.83
N ASP A 20 19.91 -3.20 -16.44
CA ASP A 20 18.68 -3.67 -17.10
C ASP A 20 17.62 -3.98 -16.05
N VAL A 21 18.03 -4.63 -14.96
CA VAL A 21 17.12 -4.94 -13.84
C VAL A 21 16.67 -3.66 -13.14
N ILE A 22 17.57 -2.69 -12.91
CA ILE A 22 17.19 -1.38 -12.35
C ILE A 22 16.20 -0.67 -13.26
N THR A 23 16.42 -0.69 -14.58
CA THR A 23 15.53 -0.05 -15.55
C THR A 23 14.16 -0.73 -15.56
N ALA A 24 14.12 -2.06 -15.60
CA ALA A 24 12.90 -2.85 -15.53
C ALA A 24 12.12 -2.60 -14.23
N LYS A 25 12.82 -2.46 -13.09
CA LYS A 25 12.20 -2.17 -11.80
C LYS A 25 11.82 -0.71 -11.61
N CYS A 26 12.44 0.23 -12.32
CA CYS A 26 11.99 1.62 -12.37
C CYS A 26 10.69 1.77 -13.19
N ALA A 27 10.49 0.96 -14.24
CA ALA A 27 9.40 1.14 -15.20
C ALA A 27 7.99 1.25 -14.56
N PRO A 28 7.59 0.42 -13.56
CA PRO A 28 6.28 0.54 -12.91
C PRO A 28 6.04 1.86 -12.15
N HIS A 29 7.12 2.57 -11.82
CA HIS A 29 7.10 3.83 -11.07
C HIS A 29 7.17 5.05 -11.99
N LEU A 30 7.43 4.85 -13.29
CA LEU A 30 7.62 5.91 -14.26
C LEU A 30 6.40 6.04 -15.17
N ARG A 31 6.05 7.28 -15.51
CA ARG A 31 5.14 7.60 -16.61
C ARG A 31 5.82 8.64 -17.49
N ARG A 32 5.97 8.35 -18.78
CA ARG A 32 6.71 9.19 -19.75
C ARG A 32 8.12 9.56 -19.23
N GLY A 33 8.83 8.57 -18.67
CA GLY A 33 10.20 8.74 -18.15
C GLY A 33 10.34 9.51 -16.83
N LYS A 34 9.24 10.01 -16.24
CA LYS A 34 9.25 10.73 -14.96
C LYS A 34 8.59 9.91 -13.86
N PRO A 35 9.08 9.96 -12.60
CA PRO A 35 8.40 9.30 -11.48
C PRO A 35 6.97 9.80 -11.34
N GLU A 36 6.01 8.89 -11.22
CA GLU A 36 4.59 9.21 -11.20
C GLU A 36 3.84 8.36 -10.16
N ARG A 37 2.68 8.85 -9.73
CA ARG A 37 1.78 8.11 -8.84
C ARG A 37 1.35 6.77 -9.44
N ARG A 38 1.23 5.75 -8.60
CA ARG A 38 0.70 4.43 -8.96
C ARG A 38 -0.80 4.39 -8.66
N THR A 39 -1.61 4.58 -9.69
CA THR A 39 -3.08 4.64 -9.57
C THR A 39 -3.70 3.39 -8.94
N THR A 40 -3.10 2.22 -9.16
CA THR A 40 -3.55 0.95 -8.58
C THR A 40 -3.39 0.88 -7.05
N LEU A 41 -2.51 1.70 -6.46
CA LEU A 41 -2.24 1.71 -5.02
C LEU A 41 -2.94 2.85 -4.28
N ILE A 42 -3.45 3.87 -4.98
CA ILE A 42 -4.03 5.09 -4.38
C ILE A 42 -5.15 4.75 -3.39
N ASN A 43 -5.96 3.73 -3.70
CA ASN A 43 -7.09 3.35 -2.88
C ASN A 43 -6.70 2.49 -1.67
N LEU A 44 -5.48 1.97 -1.58
CA LEU A 44 -5.05 1.15 -0.44
C LEU A 44 -4.82 2.00 0.81
N ASP A 45 -4.72 1.34 1.96
CA ASP A 45 -4.34 2.02 3.20
C ASP A 45 -2.91 2.60 3.13
N ASP A 46 -2.60 3.64 3.89
CA ASP A 46 -1.27 4.26 3.86
C ASP A 46 -0.18 3.24 4.23
N TYR A 47 -0.48 2.38 5.21
CA TYR A 47 0.37 1.27 5.59
C TYR A 47 0.64 0.32 4.42
N GLU A 48 -0.40 -0.07 3.67
CA GLU A 48 -0.28 -0.98 2.52
C GLU A 48 0.53 -0.36 1.38
N ILE A 49 0.38 0.94 1.15
CA ILE A 49 1.16 1.68 0.14
C ILE A 49 2.64 1.63 0.52
N VAL A 50 3.01 2.10 1.72
CA VAL A 50 4.41 2.12 2.16
C VAL A 50 4.99 0.70 2.26
N ARG A 51 4.20 -0.27 2.71
CA ARG A 51 4.60 -1.69 2.79
C ARG A 51 4.95 -2.25 1.42
N THR A 52 4.13 -1.95 0.41
CA THR A 52 4.33 -2.44 -0.96
C THR A 52 5.62 -1.90 -1.55
N PHE A 53 5.80 -0.58 -1.55
CA PHE A 53 7.04 0.04 -2.03
C PHE A 53 8.25 -0.42 -1.23
N GLY A 54 8.12 -0.54 0.09
CA GLY A 54 9.19 -0.99 0.99
C GLY A 54 9.60 -2.43 0.74
N ALA A 55 8.65 -3.33 0.49
CA ALA A 55 8.93 -4.72 0.16
C ALA A 55 9.64 -4.85 -1.19
N GLU A 56 9.11 -4.20 -2.23
CA GLU A 56 9.70 -4.18 -3.59
C GLU A 56 11.16 -3.67 -3.55
N TYR A 57 11.41 -2.58 -2.84
CA TYR A 57 12.76 -2.03 -2.70
C TYR A 57 13.68 -2.92 -1.86
N ARG A 58 13.22 -3.39 -0.69
CA ARG A 58 14.03 -4.24 0.20
C ARG A 58 14.46 -5.53 -0.48
N GLY A 59 13.60 -6.16 -1.28
CA GLY A 59 13.96 -7.38 -2.00
C GLY A 59 15.09 -7.18 -3.00
N LEU A 60 15.02 -6.08 -3.74
CA LEU A 60 16.07 -5.71 -4.69
C LEU A 60 17.38 -5.38 -3.99
N VAL A 61 17.32 -4.58 -2.93
CA VAL A 61 18.52 -4.26 -2.16
C VAL A 61 19.15 -5.54 -1.61
N GLN A 62 18.36 -6.44 -1.00
CA GLN A 62 18.87 -7.70 -0.44
C GLN A 62 19.59 -8.54 -1.50
N TYR A 63 18.99 -8.68 -2.69
CA TYR A 63 19.59 -9.42 -3.80
C TYR A 63 20.92 -8.81 -4.28
N TYR A 64 21.00 -7.47 -4.34
CA TYR A 64 22.16 -6.76 -4.86
C TYR A 64 23.20 -6.34 -3.81
N LEU A 65 22.99 -6.53 -2.51
CA LEU A 65 23.92 -6.14 -1.44
C LEU A 65 25.30 -6.83 -1.54
N LEU A 66 25.37 -7.99 -2.19
CA LEU A 66 26.62 -8.71 -2.48
C LEU A 66 27.33 -8.21 -3.74
N ALA A 67 26.59 -7.56 -4.64
CA ALA A 67 27.12 -7.06 -5.92
C ALA A 67 28.02 -5.84 -5.71
N HIS A 68 28.94 -5.61 -6.65
CA HIS A 68 29.88 -4.49 -6.59
C HIS A 68 29.21 -3.13 -6.83
N ASP A 69 28.05 -3.10 -7.50
CA ASP A 69 27.43 -1.89 -8.04
C ASP A 69 26.15 -1.45 -7.30
N VAL A 70 26.14 -1.62 -5.97
CA VAL A 70 24.99 -1.30 -5.10
C VAL A 70 24.61 0.19 -5.18
N ALA A 71 25.57 1.06 -5.49
CA ALA A 71 25.35 2.50 -5.60
C ALA A 71 24.33 2.87 -6.69
N ARG A 72 24.19 2.08 -7.76
CA ARG A 72 23.17 2.33 -8.79
C ARG A 72 21.74 2.20 -8.28
N LEU A 73 21.51 1.49 -7.18
CA LEU A 73 20.19 1.40 -6.55
C LEU A 73 19.70 2.74 -5.98
N ASN A 74 20.58 3.74 -5.82
CA ASN A 74 20.17 5.09 -5.45
C ASN A 74 19.15 5.67 -6.44
N ARG A 75 19.33 5.42 -7.75
CA ARG A 75 18.38 5.87 -8.77
C ARG A 75 17.01 5.24 -8.56
N LEU A 76 16.97 3.92 -8.35
CA LEU A 76 15.73 3.21 -8.07
C LEU A 76 15.08 3.71 -6.78
N CYS A 77 15.87 3.90 -5.72
CA CYS A 77 15.39 4.44 -4.45
C CYS A 77 14.70 5.79 -4.67
N TRP A 78 15.35 6.72 -5.37
CA TRP A 78 14.80 8.04 -5.67
C TRP A 78 13.52 7.97 -6.52
N VAL A 79 13.48 7.13 -7.55
CA VAL A 79 12.30 6.93 -8.41
C VAL A 79 11.13 6.36 -7.60
N ALA A 80 11.37 5.30 -6.83
CA ALA A 80 10.36 4.63 -6.02
C ALA A 80 9.85 5.54 -4.89
N GLU A 81 10.74 6.26 -4.21
CA GLU A 81 10.40 7.26 -3.19
C GLU A 81 9.47 8.34 -3.75
N THR A 82 9.86 8.94 -4.88
CA THR A 82 9.09 10.01 -5.51
C THR A 82 7.72 9.49 -5.96
N SER A 83 7.65 8.29 -6.55
CA SER A 83 6.41 7.64 -6.96
C SER A 83 5.49 7.32 -5.77
N MET A 84 6.05 6.82 -4.67
CA MET A 84 5.32 6.54 -3.42
C MET A 84 4.72 7.83 -2.84
N LEU A 85 5.52 8.88 -2.70
CA LEU A 85 5.06 10.15 -2.15
C LEU A 85 4.02 10.82 -3.05
N LYS A 86 4.15 10.73 -4.39
CA LYS A 86 3.11 11.18 -5.33
C LYS A 86 1.81 10.39 -5.18
N THR A 87 1.91 9.09 -4.89
CA THR A 87 0.74 8.22 -4.64
C THR A 87 0.02 8.65 -3.36
N LEU A 88 0.74 8.87 -2.27
CA LEU A 88 0.20 9.38 -1.01
C LEU A 88 -0.38 10.78 -1.15
N ALA A 89 0.31 11.67 -1.87
CA ALA A 89 -0.13 13.04 -2.12
C ALA A 89 -1.46 13.06 -2.88
N ALA A 90 -1.59 12.23 -3.92
CA ALA A 90 -2.84 12.08 -4.67
C ALA A 90 -3.99 11.51 -3.83
N LYS A 91 -3.70 10.58 -2.91
CA LYS A 91 -4.69 9.99 -2.00
C LYS A 91 -5.24 11.05 -1.02
N HIS A 92 -4.34 11.82 -0.40
CA HIS A 92 -4.70 12.80 0.64
C HIS A 92 -5.00 14.20 0.10
N ASN A 93 -5.07 14.38 -1.23
CA ASN A 93 -5.22 15.69 -1.88
C ASN A 93 -4.21 16.73 -1.35
N SER A 94 -2.96 16.31 -1.24
CA SER A 94 -1.88 17.09 -0.64
C SER A 94 -0.70 17.20 -1.58
N THR A 95 0.37 17.88 -1.14
CA THR A 95 1.62 17.98 -1.91
C THR A 95 2.61 16.89 -1.49
N VAL A 96 3.53 16.56 -2.40
CA VAL A 96 4.61 15.58 -2.15
C VAL A 96 5.41 15.98 -0.91
N SER A 97 5.76 17.27 -0.77
CA SER A 97 6.53 17.78 0.37
C SER A 97 5.79 17.63 1.71
N LYS A 98 4.46 17.85 1.75
CA LYS A 98 3.65 17.63 2.96
C LYS A 98 3.60 16.17 3.34
N MET A 99 3.46 15.26 2.37
CA MET A 99 3.51 13.82 2.63
C MET A 99 4.89 13.38 3.08
N ALA A 100 5.95 13.89 2.45
CA ALA A 100 7.32 13.60 2.84
C ALA A 100 7.54 14.00 4.31
N ALA A 101 7.13 15.21 4.72
CA ALA A 101 7.24 15.66 6.10
C ALA A 101 6.42 14.79 7.07
N ARG A 102 5.20 14.39 6.67
CA ARG A 102 4.27 13.60 7.51
C ARG A 102 4.78 12.20 7.81
N TYR A 103 5.31 11.49 6.82
CA TYR A 103 5.74 10.09 6.97
C TYR A 103 7.24 9.95 7.25
N ARG A 104 8.00 11.04 7.28
CA ARG A 104 9.45 11.01 7.54
C ARG A 104 9.73 10.49 8.95
N ALA A 105 10.55 9.46 9.03
CA ALA A 105 11.13 8.96 10.27
C ALA A 105 12.65 8.88 10.15
N LYS A 106 13.32 8.87 11.30
CA LYS A 106 14.77 8.64 11.40
C LYS A 106 14.99 7.28 12.03
N ILE A 107 15.84 6.48 11.41
CA ILE A 107 16.23 5.18 11.96
C ILE A 107 17.73 5.14 12.21
N THR A 108 18.11 4.51 13.32
CA THR A 108 19.49 4.22 13.64
C THR A 108 19.90 2.97 12.89
N THR A 109 20.89 3.10 12.02
CA THR A 109 21.54 1.95 11.37
C THR A 109 22.96 1.81 11.91
N PRO A 110 23.61 0.64 11.77
CA PRO A 110 25.02 0.46 12.16
C PRO A 110 25.99 1.46 11.49
N HIS A 111 25.55 2.12 10.42
CA HIS A 111 26.33 3.11 9.68
C HIS A 111 25.75 4.53 9.81
N GLY A 112 25.12 4.85 10.94
CA GLY A 112 24.58 6.18 11.25
C GLY A 112 23.06 6.31 11.09
N ILE A 113 22.55 7.50 11.42
CA ILE A 113 21.13 7.82 11.31
C ILE A 113 20.76 8.00 9.84
N ARG A 114 19.68 7.35 9.40
CA ARG A 114 19.14 7.48 8.04
C ARG A 114 17.69 7.90 8.06
N THR A 115 17.31 8.71 7.08
CA THR A 115 15.92 9.06 6.82
C THR A 115 15.22 7.90 6.14
N CYS A 116 14.01 7.59 6.58
CA CYS A 116 13.10 6.65 5.96
C CYS A 116 11.67 7.18 6.02
N PHE A 117 10.75 6.47 5.38
CA PHE A 117 9.33 6.79 5.43
C PHE A 117 8.56 5.66 6.09
N GLU A 118 7.79 5.98 7.12
CA GLU A 118 7.05 5.02 7.93
C GLU A 118 5.55 5.34 7.93
N ALA A 119 4.73 4.31 7.79
CA ALA A 119 3.29 4.38 8.01
C ALA A 119 2.87 3.27 8.97
N SER A 120 2.03 3.60 9.94
CA SER A 120 1.52 2.66 10.94
C SER A 120 0.04 2.35 10.71
N LEU A 121 -0.33 1.09 10.95
CA LEU A 121 -1.71 0.63 10.98
C LEU A 121 -2.03 0.17 12.40
N HIS A 122 -2.95 0.90 13.05
CA HIS A 122 -3.42 0.54 14.38
C HIS A 122 -4.28 -0.74 14.33
N ARG A 123 -4.16 -1.56 15.38
CA ARG A 123 -4.93 -2.79 15.57
C ARG A 123 -5.40 -2.82 17.01
N GLU A 124 -6.71 -2.92 17.21
CA GLU A 124 -7.29 -3.07 18.55
C GLU A 124 -6.69 -4.29 19.26
N GLY A 125 -6.15 -4.07 20.46
CA GLY A 125 -5.55 -5.11 21.29
C GLY A 125 -4.23 -5.71 20.77
N ARG A 126 -3.59 -5.15 19.73
CA ARG A 126 -2.31 -5.64 19.19
C ARG A 126 -1.34 -4.50 18.90
N THR A 127 -0.06 -4.83 18.87
CA THR A 127 0.98 -3.88 18.44
C THR A 127 0.68 -3.36 17.03
N ALA A 128 0.76 -2.04 16.84
CA ALA A 128 0.56 -1.41 15.54
C ALA A 128 1.55 -1.98 14.53
N LEU A 129 1.06 -2.27 13.32
CA LEU A 129 1.96 -2.67 12.25
C LEU A 129 2.66 -1.44 11.69
N VAL A 130 3.98 -1.49 11.56
CA VAL A 130 4.77 -0.42 10.95
C VAL A 130 5.33 -0.89 9.62
N ALA A 131 4.99 -0.17 8.55
CA ALA A 131 5.57 -0.35 7.23
C ALA A 131 6.66 0.70 7.02
N ARG A 132 7.77 0.28 6.41
CA ARG A 132 8.93 1.14 6.19
C ARG A 132 9.43 1.06 4.76
N PHE A 133 9.73 2.22 4.19
CA PHE A 133 10.44 2.39 2.93
C PHE A 133 11.75 3.16 3.15
N GLY A 134 12.83 2.71 2.50
CA GLY A 134 14.15 3.32 2.62
C GLY A 134 14.88 2.93 3.91
N GLY A 135 15.85 3.74 4.32
CA GLY A 135 16.65 3.51 5.53
C GLY A 135 17.66 2.35 5.45
N ILE A 136 17.71 1.61 4.34
CA ILE A 136 18.66 0.52 4.14
C ILE A 136 20.00 1.09 3.68
N PRO A 137 21.13 0.80 4.35
CA PRO A 137 22.44 1.23 3.87
C PRO A 137 22.80 0.54 2.56
N LEU A 138 22.98 1.31 1.49
CA LEU A 138 23.46 0.81 0.19
C LEU A 138 24.99 0.67 0.19
N LYS A 139 25.50 -0.19 1.05
CA LYS A 139 26.93 -0.54 1.12
C LYS A 139 27.08 -2.03 0.91
N ARG A 140 28.12 -2.42 0.17
CA ARG A 140 28.42 -3.84 -0.06
C ARG A 140 28.68 -4.54 1.27
N GLN A 141 27.97 -5.64 1.51
CA GLN A 141 28.12 -6.44 2.72
C GLN A 141 28.55 -7.85 2.35
N LYS A 142 29.82 -8.20 2.61
CA LYS A 142 30.40 -9.51 2.22
C LYS A 142 29.77 -10.71 2.93
N GLY A 143 29.09 -10.49 4.06
CA GLY A 143 28.38 -11.52 4.83
C GLY A 143 26.85 -11.37 4.82
N ALA A 144 26.28 -10.68 3.81
CA ALA A 144 24.83 -10.58 3.70
C ALA A 144 24.22 -11.95 3.43
N ILE A 145 23.38 -12.44 4.36
CA ILE A 145 22.57 -13.63 4.14
C ILE A 145 21.50 -13.26 3.10
N LEU A 146 21.59 -13.84 1.90
CA LEU A 146 20.53 -13.73 0.90
C LEU A 146 19.29 -14.43 1.46
N ASP A 147 18.28 -13.66 1.84
CA ASP A 147 16.95 -14.21 2.09
C ASP A 147 16.30 -14.42 0.72
N ASP A 148 16.60 -15.57 0.09
CA ASP A 148 16.08 -16.03 -1.21
C ASP A 148 14.58 -16.36 -1.17
N ARG A 149 13.84 -15.80 -0.20
CA ARG A 149 12.39 -15.75 -0.26
C ARG A 149 12.02 -15.05 -1.56
N VAL A 150 11.52 -15.85 -2.51
CA VAL A 150 10.73 -15.39 -3.63
C VAL A 150 9.75 -14.38 -3.05
N GLN A 151 10.03 -13.10 -3.27
CA GLN A 151 9.14 -12.06 -2.79
C GLN A 151 7.82 -12.35 -3.49
N ALA A 152 6.84 -12.81 -2.71
CA ALA A 152 5.50 -13.04 -3.23
C ALA A 152 5.16 -11.80 -4.02
N GLN A 153 4.99 -11.95 -5.35
CA GLN A 153 4.60 -10.84 -6.20
C GLN A 153 3.48 -10.15 -5.47
N VAL A 154 3.67 -8.87 -5.12
CA VAL A 154 2.62 -8.10 -4.46
C VAL A 154 1.51 -8.08 -5.49
N THR A 155 0.60 -9.03 -5.35
CA THR A 155 -0.53 -9.19 -6.24
C THR A 155 -1.38 -8.00 -5.87
N TYR A 156 -1.24 -6.92 -6.64
CA TYR A 156 -2.08 -5.76 -6.49
C TYR A 156 -3.49 -6.31 -6.48
N PRO A 157 -4.25 -6.12 -5.40
CA PRO A 157 -5.59 -6.63 -5.37
C PRO A 157 -6.36 -5.84 -6.42
N ARG A 158 -6.41 -6.36 -7.65
CA ARG A 158 -7.42 -6.00 -8.66
C ARG A 158 -8.82 -6.14 -8.06
N ARG A 159 -8.93 -6.88 -6.95
CA ARG A 159 -10.13 -7.16 -6.16
C ARG A 159 -10.05 -6.57 -4.74
N GLU A 160 -9.70 -5.29 -4.60
CA GLU A 160 -9.67 -4.60 -3.30
C GLU A 160 -10.95 -4.84 -2.47
N LEU A 161 -12.12 -4.83 -3.13
CA LEU A 161 -13.40 -5.12 -2.49
C LEU A 161 -13.47 -6.55 -1.93
N VAL A 162 -13.01 -7.55 -2.69
CA VAL A 162 -12.98 -8.95 -2.24
C VAL A 162 -12.05 -9.10 -1.03
N THR A 163 -10.89 -8.45 -1.04
CA THR A 163 -9.99 -8.46 0.12
C THR A 163 -10.61 -7.80 1.35
N ARG A 164 -11.40 -6.74 1.17
CA ARG A 164 -12.14 -6.08 2.26
C ARG A 164 -13.28 -6.95 2.80
N LEU A 165 -14.00 -7.65 1.93
CA LEU A 165 -15.02 -8.62 2.30
C LEU A 165 -14.43 -9.79 3.08
N LEU A 166 -13.34 -10.40 2.59
CA LEU A 166 -12.65 -11.49 3.27
C LEU A 166 -12.05 -11.10 4.63
N LYS A 167 -11.78 -9.80 4.86
CA LYS A 167 -11.35 -9.31 6.18
C LYS A 167 -12.48 -9.31 7.21
N GLY A 168 -13.75 -9.42 6.80
CA GLY A 168 -14.90 -9.50 7.71
C GLY A 168 -15.04 -8.31 8.66
N ARG A 169 -14.46 -7.15 8.34
CA ARG A 169 -14.41 -5.99 9.24
C ARG A 169 -15.32 -4.89 8.71
N CYS A 170 -16.27 -4.46 9.54
CA CYS A 170 -17.14 -3.33 9.23
C CYS A 170 -16.29 -2.06 9.17
N GLU A 171 -16.36 -1.31 8.08
CA GLU A 171 -15.59 -0.07 7.91
C GLU A 171 -16.19 1.12 8.66
N LEU A 172 -17.45 1.01 9.11
CA LEU A 172 -18.13 2.04 9.89
C LEU A 172 -17.81 1.88 11.39
N CYS A 173 -18.27 0.80 12.02
CA CYS A 173 -18.02 0.56 13.46
C CYS A 173 -16.64 -0.05 13.77
N GLN A 174 -15.85 -0.38 12.75
CA GLN A 174 -14.50 -0.93 12.87
C GLN A 174 -14.41 -2.29 13.60
N ARG A 175 -15.53 -2.98 13.88
CA ARG A 175 -15.53 -4.31 14.51
C ARG A 175 -15.52 -5.44 13.45
N ALA A 176 -15.01 -6.60 13.84
CA ALA A 176 -15.10 -7.82 13.04
C ALA A 176 -16.49 -8.44 13.21
N HIS A 177 -17.05 -8.98 12.13
CA HIS A 177 -18.36 -9.62 12.08
C HIS A 177 -18.31 -10.84 11.16
N ASP A 178 -19.10 -11.86 11.47
CA ASP A 178 -19.19 -13.08 10.66
C ASP A 178 -19.86 -12.82 9.31
N GLU A 179 -20.84 -11.92 9.27
CA GLU A 179 -21.54 -11.52 8.07
C GLU A 179 -21.37 -10.02 7.79
N VAL A 180 -20.87 -9.71 6.59
CA VAL A 180 -20.67 -8.34 6.10
C VAL A 180 -21.26 -8.17 4.72
N GLN A 181 -21.85 -7.00 4.48
CA GLN A 181 -22.55 -6.61 3.27
C GLN A 181 -21.85 -5.41 2.62
N VAL A 182 -21.99 -5.27 1.30
CA VAL A 182 -21.44 -4.13 0.56
C VAL A 182 -22.53 -3.10 0.34
N HIS A 183 -22.40 -1.94 0.98
CA HIS A 183 -23.16 -0.75 0.60
C HIS A 183 -22.50 -0.09 -0.60
N GLN A 184 -23.23 0.11 -1.70
CA GLN A 184 -22.71 0.76 -2.92
C GLN A 184 -23.54 1.99 -3.29
N VAL A 185 -22.85 3.10 -3.60
CA VAL A 185 -23.47 4.33 -4.10
C VAL A 185 -23.18 4.55 -5.57
N ARG A 186 -24.08 5.26 -6.25
CA ARG A 186 -24.00 5.50 -7.70
C ARG A 186 -22.89 6.51 -8.03
N LYS A 187 -22.86 7.67 -7.37
CA LYS A 187 -21.82 8.71 -7.55
C LYS A 187 -21.35 9.25 -6.20
N LEU A 188 -20.03 9.49 -6.07
CA LEU A 188 -19.46 10.12 -4.88
C LEU A 188 -19.83 11.60 -4.75
N VAL A 189 -20.10 12.26 -5.88
CA VAL A 189 -20.48 13.67 -5.91
C VAL A 189 -21.86 13.89 -5.28
N GLU A 190 -22.75 12.90 -5.37
CA GLU A 190 -24.07 12.92 -4.72
C GLU A 190 -23.94 12.92 -3.18
N LEU A 191 -22.85 12.33 -2.64
CA LEU A 191 -22.53 12.37 -1.21
C LEU A 191 -21.78 13.65 -0.78
N ALA A 192 -21.38 14.49 -1.74
CA ALA A 192 -20.55 15.67 -1.48
C ALA A 192 -21.37 16.94 -1.16
N ALA A 193 -22.70 16.92 -1.31
CA ALA A 193 -23.57 18.06 -1.04
C ALA A 193 -23.45 18.55 0.43
N PRO A 194 -23.05 19.81 0.68
CA PRO A 194 -22.84 20.32 2.03
C PRO A 194 -24.17 20.46 2.77
N GLY A 195 -24.27 19.86 3.95
CA GLY A 195 -25.39 19.99 4.87
C GLY A 195 -24.90 19.74 6.31
N PRO A 196 -25.50 20.39 7.33
CA PRO A 196 -25.00 20.37 8.71
C PRO A 196 -25.02 18.98 9.37
N ASP A 197 -25.90 18.07 8.93
CA ASP A 197 -26.07 16.74 9.53
C ASP A 197 -25.64 15.60 8.59
N ARG A 198 -24.37 15.61 8.15
CA ARG A 198 -23.86 14.53 7.29
C ARG A 198 -23.58 13.27 8.12
N PRO A 199 -24.29 12.14 7.90
CA PRO A 199 -23.98 10.88 8.58
C PRO A 199 -22.54 10.41 8.31
N GLU A 200 -21.97 9.75 9.32
CA GLU A 200 -20.57 9.35 9.35
C GLU A 200 -20.16 8.50 8.13
N TRP A 201 -21.05 7.62 7.66
CA TRP A 201 -20.79 6.77 6.51
C TRP A 201 -20.54 7.58 5.22
N MET A 202 -21.22 8.70 5.02
CA MET A 202 -21.01 9.59 3.87
C MET A 202 -19.66 10.30 3.97
N VAL A 203 -19.32 10.82 5.16
CA VAL A 203 -18.01 11.43 5.42
C VAL A 203 -16.89 10.43 5.14
N LEU A 204 -17.08 9.19 5.59
CA LEU A 204 -16.13 8.10 5.42
C LEU A 204 -15.95 7.74 3.93
N MET A 205 -17.03 7.62 3.16
CA MET A 205 -16.98 7.31 1.72
C MET A 205 -16.35 8.45 0.91
N VAL A 206 -16.66 9.71 1.22
CA VAL A 206 -16.03 10.88 0.60
C VAL A 206 -14.53 10.95 0.93
N ARG A 207 -14.17 10.75 2.21
CA ARG A 207 -12.77 10.72 2.66
C ARG A 207 -11.97 9.61 1.99
N LYS A 208 -12.53 8.40 1.92
CA LYS A 208 -11.89 7.25 1.26
C LYS A 208 -11.93 7.35 -0.27
N ARG A 209 -12.80 8.20 -0.84
CA ARG A 209 -13.10 8.29 -2.28
C ARG A 209 -13.48 6.94 -2.90
N ARG A 210 -14.28 6.14 -2.17
CA ARG A 210 -14.73 4.81 -2.60
C ARG A 210 -16.26 4.77 -2.72
N LYS A 211 -16.78 4.23 -3.82
CA LYS A 211 -18.21 4.03 -4.04
C LYS A 211 -18.82 2.85 -3.28
N THR A 212 -17.99 2.09 -2.56
CA THR A 212 -18.39 0.88 -1.85
C THR A 212 -17.91 0.97 -0.39
N LEU A 213 -18.75 0.61 0.55
CA LEU A 213 -18.44 0.47 1.98
C LEU A 213 -18.79 -0.96 2.42
N VAL A 214 -17.86 -1.64 3.10
CA VAL A 214 -18.13 -2.97 3.69
C VAL A 214 -18.64 -2.74 5.11
N VAL A 215 -19.84 -3.22 5.42
CA VAL A 215 -20.55 -2.95 6.68
C VAL A 215 -21.21 -4.22 7.22
N CYS A 216 -21.38 -4.33 8.53
CA CYS A 216 -22.23 -5.38 9.11
C CYS A 216 -23.71 -5.06 8.86
N THR A 217 -24.59 -6.05 9.07
CA THR A 217 -26.03 -5.91 8.84
C THR A 217 -26.65 -4.72 9.59
N ALA A 218 -26.26 -4.49 10.85
CA ALA A 218 -26.74 -3.35 11.63
C ALA A 218 -26.31 -2.00 11.03
N CYS A 219 -25.04 -1.87 10.65
CA CYS A 219 -24.56 -0.66 9.97
C CYS A 219 -25.16 -0.50 8.57
N HIS A 220 -25.48 -1.59 7.87
CA HIS A 220 -26.15 -1.53 6.58
C HIS A 220 -27.58 -1.00 6.71
N GLN A 221 -28.33 -1.48 7.71
CA GLN A 221 -29.65 -0.96 8.06
C GLN A 221 -29.59 0.52 8.45
N TYR A 222 -28.62 0.93 9.26
CA TYR A 222 -28.37 2.34 9.61
C TYR A 222 -28.23 3.24 8.37
N ILE A 223 -27.54 2.76 7.33
CA ILE A 223 -27.35 3.52 6.09
C ILE A 223 -28.66 3.66 5.30
N HIS A 224 -29.50 2.62 5.26
CA HIS A 224 -30.76 2.62 4.49
C HIS A 224 -31.90 3.37 5.20
N HIS A 225 -31.95 3.32 6.53
CA HIS A 225 -33.08 3.87 7.29
C HIS A 225 -32.88 5.32 7.74
N GLY A 226 -31.70 5.93 7.52
CA GLY A 226 -31.43 7.33 7.86
C GLY A 226 -31.58 7.67 9.35
N GLN A 227 -31.77 6.68 10.22
CA GLN A 227 -31.96 6.89 11.64
C GLN A 227 -30.60 6.95 12.33
N HIS A 228 -30.34 8.06 12.99
CA HIS A 228 -29.23 8.27 13.91
C HIS A 228 -29.24 7.18 14.99
N ALA A 229 -28.55 6.06 14.76
CA ALA A 229 -28.14 5.18 15.83
C ALA A 229 -27.12 5.97 16.65
N THR A 230 -27.61 6.53 17.76
CA THR A 230 -26.83 7.01 18.89
C THR A 230 -25.66 6.04 19.12
N PRO A 231 -24.42 6.52 19.30
CA PRO A 231 -23.31 5.62 19.59
C PRO A 231 -23.69 4.79 20.82
N LEU A 232 -23.69 3.45 20.66
CA LEU A 232 -23.69 2.53 21.79
C LEU A 232 -22.31 2.62 22.44
N THR A 233 -22.17 3.64 23.28
CA THR A 233 -21.18 3.71 24.35
C THR A 233 -21.55 2.65 25.39
N ALA A 234 -20.77 1.58 25.43
CA ALA A 234 -20.46 0.77 26.61
C ALA A 234 -19.24 -0.10 26.27
#